data_AF-F4Q638-F1
#
_entry.id   AF-F4Q638-F1
#
_cell.length_a   1.000
_cell.length_b   1.000
_cell.length_c   1.000
_cell.angle_alpha   90.00
_cell.angle_beta   90.00
_cell.angle_gamma   90.00
#
_symmetry.space_group_name_H-M   'P 1'
#
loop_
_entity.id
_entity.type
_entity.pdbx_description
1 polymer ?
#
loop_
_entity_poly.entity_id
_entity_poly.type
_entity_poly.pdbx_seq_one_letter_code
_entity_poly.pdbx_strand_id
1 'polypeptide(L)'
;MSSPSLNNNNNNNNNNNNNNNENVNNKTNKKKVSSFLPTLPLLDDLVEKITLTSIPAYSMGALFMGTSLYYRFHLKSMISKISLLSSVLFLSSAVMIDKPTYQYQGTILAGGTSALIAASTTANAFKSKKVLPLALGTASFASMAYHAFFQLYNDLTPVQKLINQRHEILLDTKKQQNQERKDQL
;
A
#
# COMPACT_ATOMS: atom_id res chain seq x y z
N MET A 1 -35.04 -4.54 50.75
CA MET A 1 -33.95 -4.34 49.77
C MET A 1 -34.48 -4.68 48.40
N SER A 2 -34.39 -3.71 47.48
CA SER A 2 -34.28 -3.82 46.01
C SER A 2 -35.37 -4.54 45.18
N SER A 3 -36.17 -3.73 44.45
CA SER A 3 -36.80 -4.00 43.13
C SER A 3 -35.72 -4.29 42.04
N PRO A 4 -35.98 -4.63 40.73
CA PRO A 4 -37.19 -4.50 39.87
C PRO A 4 -37.45 -5.75 38.96
N SER A 5 -38.42 -5.88 38.02
CA SER A 5 -38.58 -5.12 36.77
C SER A 5 -39.66 -5.69 35.81
N LEU A 6 -40.32 -4.76 35.08
CA LEU A 6 -40.71 -4.70 33.64
C LEU A 6 -41.54 -5.86 33.05
N ASN A 7 -42.82 -5.73 32.68
CA ASN A 7 -43.52 -4.79 31.78
C ASN A 7 -43.05 -4.79 30.29
N ASN A 8 -43.82 -5.51 29.47
CA ASN A 8 -44.63 -5.01 28.34
C ASN A 8 -44.36 -5.51 26.91
N ASN A 9 -45.51 -5.73 26.28
CA ASN A 9 -45.91 -5.56 24.88
C ASN A 9 -45.50 -6.59 23.82
N ASN A 10 -46.52 -7.39 23.53
CA ASN A 10 -46.66 -8.32 22.44
C ASN A 10 -46.80 -7.58 21.10
N ASN A 11 -46.13 -8.15 20.12
CA ASN A 11 -45.89 -7.65 18.79
C ASN A 11 -47.11 -7.93 17.89
N ASN A 12 -47.72 -6.90 17.30
CA ASN A 12 -48.56 -7.10 16.13
C ASN A 12 -48.62 -5.81 15.31
N ASN A 13 -47.88 -5.76 14.20
CA ASN A 13 -48.32 -4.94 13.09
C ASN A 13 -48.01 -5.58 11.75
N ASN A 14 -49.12 -5.80 11.05
CA ASN A 14 -49.31 -6.32 9.72
C ASN A 14 -48.79 -5.29 8.70
N ASN A 15 -48.00 -5.68 7.71
CA ASN A 15 -47.87 -4.86 6.51
C ASN A 15 -48.08 -5.67 5.23
N ASN A 16 -49.04 -5.16 4.49
CA ASN A 16 -49.79 -5.78 3.43
C ASN A 16 -49.09 -5.54 2.09
N ASN A 17 -49.08 -6.56 1.26
CA ASN A 17 -48.63 -6.54 -0.11
C ASN A 17 -49.66 -5.77 -0.96
N ASN A 18 -49.24 -4.77 -1.73
CA ASN A 18 -50.05 -4.34 -2.87
C ASN A 18 -49.18 -3.87 -4.04
N ASN A 19 -49.49 -4.46 -5.19
CA ASN A 19 -48.83 -4.31 -6.48
C ASN A 19 -49.72 -3.43 -7.39
N ASN A 20 -49.11 -2.88 -8.45
CA ASN A 20 -49.70 -2.10 -9.56
C ASN A 20 -50.22 -0.68 -9.28
N ASN A 21 -49.66 0.31 -9.97
CA ASN A 21 -50.25 0.73 -11.25
C ASN A 21 -49.25 1.52 -12.12
N GLU A 22 -49.44 1.36 -13.42
CA GLU A 22 -48.61 1.74 -14.55
C GLU A 22 -48.58 3.24 -14.88
N ASN A 23 -47.64 3.55 -15.78
CA ASN A 23 -47.70 4.59 -16.81
C ASN A 23 -47.26 5.99 -16.34
N VAL A 24 -46.25 6.63 -16.92
CA VAL A 24 -46.31 7.22 -18.27
C VAL A 24 -44.90 7.70 -18.70
N ASN A 25 -44.47 7.26 -19.90
CA ASN A 25 -43.61 7.93 -20.91
C ASN A 25 -42.25 8.56 -20.52
N ASN A 26 -41.23 8.66 -21.37
CA ASN A 26 -40.83 8.12 -22.67
C ASN A 26 -39.46 8.81 -22.95
N LYS A 27 -38.64 8.26 -23.85
CA LYS A 27 -37.41 8.87 -24.41
C LYS A 27 -36.26 9.15 -23.43
N THR A 28 -35.28 8.25 -23.37
CA THR A 28 -34.03 8.34 -24.16
C THR A 28 -33.07 7.21 -23.76
N ASN A 29 -32.28 6.76 -24.74
CA ASN A 29 -31.10 5.92 -24.61
C ASN A 29 -31.30 4.40 -24.49
N LYS A 30 -31.99 3.83 -25.49
CA LYS A 30 -31.48 2.60 -26.14
C LYS A 30 -30.16 2.95 -26.84
N LYS A 31 -29.05 2.99 -26.11
CA LYS A 31 -27.70 2.99 -26.70
C LYS A 31 -26.84 2.00 -25.94
N LYS A 32 -26.68 0.82 -26.54
CA LYS A 32 -25.61 -0.16 -26.30
C LYS A 32 -25.07 -0.23 -24.86
N VAL A 33 -25.73 -1.02 -24.01
CA VAL A 33 -25.11 -1.53 -22.75
C VAL A 33 -24.68 -2.98 -22.97
N SER A 34 -23.96 -3.26 -24.06
CA SER A 34 -23.44 -4.59 -24.36
C SER A 34 -21.97 -4.59 -24.82
N SER A 35 -21.22 -3.53 -24.55
CA SER A 35 -19.78 -3.49 -24.82
C SER A 35 -18.96 -2.84 -23.71
N PHE A 36 -19.36 -3.05 -22.45
CA PHE A 36 -18.60 -2.61 -21.26
C PHE A 36 -18.13 -3.80 -20.41
N LEU A 37 -17.86 -4.93 -21.05
CA LEU A 37 -16.82 -5.83 -20.58
C LEU A 37 -15.54 -5.37 -21.29
N PRO A 38 -14.75 -4.44 -20.74
CA PRO A 38 -13.37 -4.39 -21.17
C PRO A 38 -12.81 -5.75 -20.77
N THR A 39 -12.37 -6.48 -21.79
CA THR A 39 -11.25 -7.39 -21.69
C THR A 39 -10.33 -6.90 -20.57
N LEU A 40 -10.19 -7.66 -19.49
CA LEU A 40 -9.12 -7.50 -18.50
C LEU A 40 -7.87 -8.20 -19.06
N PRO A 41 -7.10 -7.55 -19.93
CA PRO A 41 -5.64 -7.69 -19.87
C PRO A 41 -4.96 -6.36 -19.57
N LEU A 42 -5.72 -5.28 -19.35
CA LEU A 42 -5.18 -3.93 -19.14
C LEU A 42 -4.87 -3.61 -17.66
N LEU A 43 -5.34 -4.44 -16.72
CA LEU A 43 -4.93 -4.30 -15.31
C LEU A 43 -3.56 -4.94 -15.04
N ASP A 44 -3.22 -6.07 -15.65
CA ASP A 44 -1.90 -6.68 -15.44
C ASP A 44 -0.79 -5.75 -15.95
N ASP A 45 -1.00 -5.11 -17.11
CA ASP A 45 -0.04 -4.18 -17.74
C ASP A 45 0.11 -2.83 -16.99
N LEU A 46 -0.91 -2.40 -16.23
CA LEU A 46 -0.82 -1.23 -15.33
C LEU A 46 -0.29 -1.58 -13.93
N VAL A 47 -0.56 -2.79 -13.44
CA VAL A 47 -0.02 -3.31 -12.18
C VAL A 47 1.46 -3.66 -12.33
N GLU A 48 1.93 -3.97 -13.54
CA GLU A 48 3.31 -4.37 -13.84
C GLU A 48 4.39 -3.31 -13.58
N LYS A 49 4.05 -2.04 -13.27
CA LYS A 49 5.10 -1.01 -13.19
C LYS A 49 4.99 0.05 -12.11
N ILE A 50 4.46 -0.31 -10.95
CA ILE A 50 4.79 0.41 -9.70
C ILE A 50 5.68 -0.50 -8.84
N THR A 51 6.73 -1.03 -9.45
CA THR A 51 7.78 -1.78 -8.74
C THR A 51 8.60 -0.82 -7.89
N LEU A 52 8.64 -1.11 -6.59
CA LEU A 52 9.41 -0.36 -5.64
C LEU A 52 10.90 -0.44 -6.00
N THR A 53 11.52 0.70 -6.30
CA THR A 53 12.89 0.75 -6.82
C THR A 53 13.91 0.75 -5.69
N SER A 54 15.04 0.07 -5.93
CA SER A 54 16.22 0.07 -5.07
C SER A 54 17.09 1.33 -5.23
N ILE A 55 16.82 2.17 -6.24
CA ILE A 55 17.62 3.38 -6.55
C ILE A 55 17.79 4.30 -5.34
N PRO A 56 16.74 4.61 -4.54
CA PRO A 56 16.90 5.45 -3.36
C PRO A 56 17.81 4.82 -2.29
N ALA A 57 17.71 3.50 -2.10
CA ALA A 57 18.57 2.76 -1.18
C ALA A 57 20.05 2.76 -1.66
N TYR A 58 20.32 2.52 -2.95
CA TYR A 58 21.68 2.64 -3.50
C TYR A 58 22.24 4.05 -3.36
N SER A 59 21.42 5.07 -3.63
CA SER A 59 21.81 6.48 -3.52
C SER A 59 22.19 6.84 -2.08
N MET A 60 21.40 6.40 -1.11
CA MET A 60 21.70 6.57 0.31
C MET A 60 22.95 5.79 0.71
N GLY A 61 23.12 4.56 0.21
CA GLY A 61 24.34 3.78 0.40
C GLY A 61 25.60 4.52 -0.05
N ALA A 62 25.57 5.11 -1.25
CA ALA A 62 26.67 5.91 -1.80
C ALA A 62 26.91 7.21 -0.99
N LEU A 63 25.84 7.91 -0.60
CA LEU A 63 25.92 9.13 0.20
C LEU A 63 26.59 8.85 1.54
N PHE A 64 26.16 7.80 2.25
CA PHE A 64 26.75 7.40 3.52
C PHE A 64 28.19 6.90 3.38
N MET A 65 28.53 6.25 2.26
CA MET A 65 29.91 5.87 1.96
C MET A 65 30.80 7.11 1.81
N GLY A 66 30.36 8.10 1.03
CA GLY A 66 31.08 9.38 0.88
C GLY A 66 31.21 10.13 2.20
N THR A 67 30.16 10.11 3.02
CA THR A 67 30.16 10.71 4.37
C THR A 67 31.17 10.01 5.29
N SER A 68 31.29 8.67 5.19
CA SER A 68 32.25 7.90 5.97
C SER A 68 33.70 8.26 5.62
N LEU A 69 33.99 8.44 4.33
CA LEU A 69 35.31 8.85 3.83
C LEU A 69 35.63 10.28 4.29
N TYR A 70 34.68 11.21 4.14
CA TYR A 70 34.83 12.59 4.61
C TYR A 70 35.22 12.66 6.09
N TYR A 71 34.49 11.97 6.96
CA TYR A 71 34.78 11.99 8.41
C TYR A 71 36.03 11.22 8.78
N ARG A 72 36.46 10.25 7.97
CA ARG A 72 37.74 9.54 8.15
C ARG A 72 38.91 10.50 7.99
N PHE A 73 38.88 11.37 6.97
CA PHE A 73 39.93 12.37 6.74
C PHE A 73 39.95 13.48 7.81
N HIS A 74 38.80 13.80 8.42
CA HIS A 74 38.70 14.77 9.50
C HIS A 74 38.89 14.18 10.92
N LEU A 75 39.51 13.00 11.04
CA LEU A 75 39.84 12.32 12.31
C LEU A 75 38.64 12.03 13.23
N LYS A 76 37.40 12.01 12.70
CA LYS A 76 36.19 11.70 13.47
C LYS A 76 35.83 10.22 13.35
N SER A 77 36.57 9.38 14.07
CA SER A 77 36.49 7.92 13.93
C SER A 77 35.10 7.34 14.22
N MET A 78 34.38 7.85 15.22
CA MET A 78 33.05 7.34 15.59
C MET A 78 32.00 7.61 14.51
N ILE A 79 31.95 8.83 13.97
CA ILE A 79 30.97 9.21 12.95
C ILE A 79 31.27 8.46 11.64
N SER A 80 32.54 8.34 11.28
CA SER A 80 32.97 7.56 10.10
C SER A 80 32.49 6.11 10.18
N LYS A 81 32.63 5.44 11.34
CA LYS A 81 32.15 4.07 11.56
C LYS A 81 30.63 3.94 11.43
N ILE A 82 29.87 4.87 12.04
CA ILE A 82 28.41 4.87 11.92
C ILE A 82 28.00 5.07 10.46
N SER A 83 28.60 6.03 9.76
CA SER A 83 28.32 6.26 8.34
C SER A 83 28.65 5.05 7.47
N LEU A 84 29.77 4.36 7.74
CA LEU A 84 30.12 3.13 7.03
C LEU A 84 29.10 2.02 7.28
N LEU A 85 28.68 1.83 8.54
CA LEU A 85 27.67 0.84 8.90
C LEU A 85 26.32 1.14 8.22
N SER A 86 25.90 2.41 8.23
CA SER A 86 24.71 2.87 7.51
C SER A 86 24.80 2.60 6.01
N SER A 87 25.95 2.85 5.39
CA SER A 87 26.19 2.55 3.97
C SER A 87 26.01 1.06 3.68
N VAL A 88 26.62 0.18 4.47
CA VAL A 88 26.49 -1.27 4.33
C VAL A 88 25.03 -1.72 4.46
N LEU A 89 24.29 -1.17 5.42
CA LEU A 89 22.88 -1.50 5.61
C LEU A 89 22.01 -1.07 4.43
N PHE A 90 22.23 0.14 3.90
CA PHE A 90 21.50 0.62 2.73
C PHE A 90 21.82 -0.18 1.47
N LEU A 91 23.09 -0.51 1.22
CA LEU A 91 23.48 -1.34 0.08
C LEU A 91 22.92 -2.76 0.21
N SER A 92 22.97 -3.35 1.39
CA SER A 92 22.40 -4.68 1.64
C SER A 92 20.88 -4.68 1.43
N SER A 93 20.20 -3.65 1.91
CA SER A 93 18.78 -3.44 1.66
C SER A 93 18.47 -3.29 0.18
N ALA A 94 19.26 -2.49 -0.57
CA ALA A 94 19.07 -2.30 -2.01
C ALA A 94 19.16 -3.63 -2.78
N VAL A 95 20.16 -4.46 -2.46
CA VAL A 95 20.32 -5.80 -3.04
C VAL A 95 19.15 -6.73 -2.68
N MET A 96 18.56 -6.58 -1.50
CA MET A 96 17.35 -7.33 -1.12
C MET A 96 16.10 -6.83 -1.85
N ILE A 97 15.99 -5.52 -2.09
CA ILE A 97 14.89 -4.91 -2.86
C ILE A 97 14.90 -5.37 -4.32
N ASP A 98 16.09 -5.55 -4.92
CA ASP A 98 16.24 -6.07 -6.29
C ASP A 98 15.78 -7.53 -6.44
N LYS A 99 15.67 -8.27 -5.33
CA LYS A 99 15.21 -9.68 -5.33
C LYS A 99 13.73 -9.74 -4.96
N PRO A 100 12.84 -10.22 -5.86
CA PRO A 100 11.39 -10.25 -5.59
C PRO A 100 11.02 -10.97 -4.29
N THR A 101 11.74 -12.05 -3.95
CA THR A 101 11.52 -12.86 -2.74
C THR A 101 11.82 -12.11 -1.44
N TYR A 102 12.73 -11.13 -1.48
CA TYR A 102 13.21 -10.40 -0.30
C TYR A 102 12.86 -8.92 -0.30
N GLN A 103 12.02 -8.50 -1.25
CA GLN A 103 11.75 -7.09 -1.49
C GLN A 103 11.17 -6.41 -0.25
N TYR A 104 10.22 -7.05 0.44
CA TYR A 104 9.61 -6.53 1.66
C TYR A 104 10.57 -6.44 2.85
N GLN A 105 11.46 -7.42 3.01
CA GLN A 105 12.50 -7.37 4.06
C GLN A 105 13.51 -6.26 3.75
N GLY A 106 13.86 -6.09 2.47
CA GLY A 106 14.72 -5.02 2.00
C GLY A 106 14.12 -3.63 2.27
N THR A 107 12.84 -3.42 1.99
CA THR A 107 12.17 -2.13 2.25
C THR A 107 12.03 -1.82 3.73
N ILE A 108 11.66 -2.80 4.57
CA ILE A 108 11.65 -2.62 6.03
C ILE A 108 13.03 -2.23 6.52
N LEU A 109 14.08 -2.89 6.04
CA LEU A 109 15.45 -2.60 6.44
C LEU A 109 15.84 -1.17 6.04
N ALA A 110 15.60 -0.74 4.79
CA ALA A 110 15.87 0.63 4.32
C ALA A 110 15.03 1.67 5.07
N GLY A 111 13.74 1.43 5.25
CA GLY A 111 12.83 2.33 5.94
C GLY A 111 13.20 2.48 7.43
N GLY A 112 13.47 1.37 8.11
CA GLY A 112 13.88 1.35 9.51
C GLY A 112 15.24 2.02 9.74
N THR A 113 16.24 1.73 8.91
CA THR A 113 17.54 2.42 9.00
C THR A 113 17.42 3.90 8.71
N SER A 114 16.63 4.27 7.71
CA SER A 114 16.32 5.67 7.39
C SER A 114 15.66 6.39 8.57
N ALA A 115 14.70 5.76 9.25
CA ALA A 115 14.02 6.34 10.42
C ALA A 115 14.99 6.58 11.59
N LEU A 116 15.85 5.61 11.90
CA LEU A 116 16.86 5.73 12.97
C LEU A 116 17.87 6.84 12.68
N ILE A 117 18.35 6.89 11.43
CA ILE A 117 19.30 7.92 10.99
C ILE A 117 18.62 9.29 11.00
N ALA A 118 17.42 9.42 10.43
CA ALA A 118 16.68 10.68 10.38
C ALA A 118 16.45 11.26 11.77
N ALA A 119 16.02 10.44 12.73
CA ALA A 119 15.81 10.87 14.11
C ALA A 119 17.11 11.36 14.75
N SER A 120 18.19 10.61 14.62
CA SER A 120 19.48 10.94 15.24
C SER A 120 20.15 12.16 14.61
N THR A 121 20.19 12.27 13.28
CA THR A 121 20.86 13.37 12.57
C THR A 121 20.07 14.67 12.67
N THR A 122 18.74 14.62 12.60
CA THR A 122 17.87 15.80 12.72
C THR A 122 17.90 16.36 14.14
N ALA A 123 17.81 15.50 15.16
CA ALA A 123 17.94 15.94 16.55
C ALA A 123 19.30 16.62 16.80
N ASN A 124 20.38 16.01 16.28
CA ASN A 124 21.71 16.59 16.39
C ASN A 124 21.85 17.90 15.57
N ALA A 125 21.17 18.02 14.43
CA ALA A 125 21.16 19.23 13.61
C ALA A 125 20.56 20.41 14.36
N PHE A 126 19.40 20.23 14.99
CA PHE A 126 18.75 21.28 15.78
C PHE A 126 19.60 21.69 16.98
N LYS A 127 20.25 20.75 17.66
CA LYS A 127 21.14 21.04 18.79
C LYS A 127 22.41 21.78 18.36
N SER A 128 23.01 21.38 17.25
CA SER A 128 24.31 21.91 16.80
C SER A 128 24.21 23.06 15.80
N LYS A 129 23.01 23.39 15.32
CA LYS A 129 22.73 24.37 14.25
C LYS A 129 23.56 24.14 12.98
N LYS A 130 23.91 22.88 12.70
CA LYS A 130 24.71 22.50 11.53
C LYS A 130 23.81 22.05 10.38
N VAL A 131 24.13 22.54 9.18
CA VAL A 131 23.36 22.26 7.96
C VAL A 131 23.57 20.82 7.47
N LEU A 132 24.77 20.27 7.60
CA LEU A 132 25.08 18.94 7.05
C LEU A 132 24.29 17.79 7.74
N PRO A 133 24.19 17.71 9.08
CA PRO A 133 23.30 16.76 9.74
C PRO A 133 21.83 16.96 9.40
N LEU A 134 21.40 18.21 9.16
CA LEU A 134 20.03 18.51 8.75
C LEU A 134 19.73 17.92 7.37
N ALA A 135 20.60 18.17 6.39
CA ALA A 135 20.47 17.63 5.03
C ALA A 135 20.45 16.10 5.01
N LEU A 136 21.34 15.46 5.77
CA LEU A 136 21.35 14.00 5.97
C LEU A 136 20.04 13.49 6.57
N GLY A 137 19.50 14.21 7.56
CA GLY A 137 18.21 13.91 8.18
C GLY A 137 17.05 14.01 7.19
N THR A 138 16.98 15.08 6.41
CA THR A 138 15.95 15.27 5.38
C THR A 138 16.01 14.19 4.29
N ALA A 139 17.21 13.86 3.80
CA ALA A 139 17.38 12.78 2.83
C ALA A 139 16.94 11.42 3.42
N SER A 140 17.22 11.19 4.70
CA SER A 140 16.78 10.00 5.41
C SER A 140 15.25 9.96 5.59
N PHE A 141 14.59 11.09 5.88
CA PHE A 141 13.13 11.16 5.91
C PHE A 141 12.52 10.88 4.53
N ALA A 142 13.10 11.42 3.46
CA ALA A 142 12.63 11.14 2.10
C ALA A 142 12.77 9.65 1.73
N SER A 143 13.91 9.04 2.07
CA SER A 143 14.16 7.61 1.91
C SER A 143 13.19 6.75 2.74
N MET A 144 12.97 7.12 4.01
CA MET A 144 11.96 6.47 4.87
C MET A 144 10.58 6.57 4.22
N ALA A 145 10.19 7.75 3.73
CA ALA A 145 8.87 7.93 3.14
C ALA A 145 8.69 7.09 1.87
N TYR A 146 9.74 7.00 1.05
CA TYR A 146 9.74 6.14 -0.12
C TYR A 146 9.65 4.65 0.27
N HIS A 147 10.49 4.15 1.17
CA HIS A 147 10.52 2.71 1.45
C HIS A 147 9.43 2.24 2.42
N ALA A 148 8.90 3.11 3.29
CA ALA A 148 7.87 2.77 4.27
C ALA A 148 6.45 3.09 3.79
N PHE A 149 6.20 4.27 3.22
CA PHE A 149 4.84 4.68 2.85
C PHE A 149 4.48 4.30 1.41
N PHE A 150 5.42 4.40 0.45
CA PHE A 150 5.11 4.07 -0.94
C PHE A 150 4.64 2.62 -1.08
N GLN A 151 5.24 1.69 -0.33
CA GLN A 151 4.82 0.29 -0.35
C GLN A 151 3.43 0.09 0.23
N LEU A 152 3.09 0.80 1.31
CA LEU A 152 1.79 0.69 1.97
C LEU A 152 0.64 1.20 1.09
N TYR A 153 0.87 2.27 0.33
CA TYR A 153 -0.18 2.88 -0.51
C TYR A 153 -0.29 2.29 -1.92
N ASN A 154 0.79 1.70 -2.44
CA ASN A 154 0.80 1.10 -3.77
C ASN A 154 0.69 -0.43 -3.78
N ASP A 155 0.51 -1.06 -2.61
CA ASP A 155 0.18 -2.48 -2.56
C ASP A 155 -1.27 -2.72 -3.05
N LEU A 156 -1.39 -3.02 -4.33
CA LEU A 156 -2.66 -3.33 -5.00
C LEU A 156 -3.08 -4.80 -4.81
N THR A 157 -2.22 -5.65 -4.25
CA THR A 157 -2.48 -7.08 -4.02
C THR A 157 -3.81 -7.36 -3.29
N PRO A 158 -4.19 -6.66 -2.20
CA PRO A 158 -5.49 -6.87 -1.55
C PRO A 158 -6.68 -6.51 -2.45
N VAL A 159 -6.54 -5.46 -3.27
CA VAL A 159 -7.59 -5.03 -4.20
C VAL A 159 -7.73 -6.04 -5.35
N GLN A 160 -6.61 -6.50 -5.90
CA GLN A 160 -6.58 -7.55 -6.93
C GLN A 160 -7.25 -8.83 -6.43
N LYS A 161 -6.98 -9.24 -5.18
CA LYS A 161 -7.59 -10.43 -4.56
C LYS A 161 -9.10 -10.30 -4.44
N LEU A 162 -9.60 -9.12 -4.03
CA LEU A 162 -11.03 -8.82 -3.94
C LEU A 162 -11.71 -8.83 -5.33
N ILE A 163 -11.05 -8.28 -6.35
CA ILE A 163 -11.55 -8.29 -7.73
C ILE A 163 -11.65 -9.73 -8.26
N ASN A 164 -10.61 -10.54 -8.07
CA ASN A 164 -10.57 -11.92 -8.53
C ASN A 164 -11.65 -12.77 -7.83
N GLN A 165 -11.79 -12.63 -6.50
CA GLN A 165 -12.87 -13.29 -5.75
C GLN A 165 -14.27 -12.91 -6.26
N ARG A 166 -14.50 -11.62 -6.54
CA ARG A 166 -15.77 -11.18 -7.13
C ARG A 166 -16.01 -11.76 -8.51
N HIS A 167 -14.97 -11.88 -9.33
CA HIS A 167 -15.08 -12.42 -10.68
C HIS A 167 -15.44 -13.92 -10.66
N GLU A 168 -14.83 -14.71 -9.78
CA GLU A 168 -15.16 -16.12 -9.59
C GLU A 168 -16.63 -16.32 -9.17
N ILE A 169 -17.10 -15.56 -8.19
CA ILE A 169 -18.50 -15.60 -7.73
C ILE A 169 -19.47 -15.30 -8.88
N LEU A 170 -19.16 -14.33 -9.74
CA LEU A 170 -20.00 -13.97 -10.89
C LEU A 170 -20.03 -15.07 -11.96
N LEU A 171 -18.91 -15.75 -12.19
CA LEU A 171 -18.82 -16.87 -13.12
C LEU A 171 -19.64 -18.07 -12.63
N ASP A 172 -19.56 -18.39 -11.34
CA ASP A 172 -20.32 -19.50 -10.75
C ASP A 172 -21.82 -19.24 -10.76
N THR A 173 -22.23 -17.99 -10.45
CA THR A 173 -23.64 -17.58 -10.52
C THR A 173 -24.20 -17.71 -11.94
N LYS A 174 -23.42 -17.33 -12.97
CA LYS A 174 -23.82 -17.48 -14.38
C LYS A 174 -23.93 -18.95 -14.80
N LYS A 175 -23.04 -19.82 -14.31
CA LYS A 175 -23.11 -21.26 -14.58
C LYS A 175 -24.38 -21.86 -13.97
N GLN A 176 -24.69 -21.55 -12.71
CA GLN A 176 -25.90 -22.01 -12.03
C GLN A 176 -27.18 -21.57 -12.77
N GLN A 177 -27.27 -20.29 -13.17
CA GLN A 177 -28.44 -19.80 -13.93
C GLN A 177 -28.60 -20.44 -15.31
N ASN A 178 -27.50 -20.84 -15.96
CA ASN A 178 -27.56 -21.56 -17.23
C ASN A 178 -27.89 -23.05 -17.05
N GLN A 179 -27.54 -23.63 -15.90
CA GLN A 179 -27.91 -25.00 -15.53
C GLN A 179 -29.42 -25.06 -15.24
N GLU A 180 -29.92 -24.16 -14.39
CA GLU A 180 -31.35 -24.05 -14.07
C GLU A 180 -32.22 -23.79 -15.30
N ARG A 181 -31.73 -23.00 -16.27
CA ARG A 181 -32.42 -22.80 -17.55
C ARG A 181 -32.43 -24.03 -18.45
N LYS A 182 -31.46 -24.92 -18.34
CA LYS A 182 -31.42 -26.18 -19.09
C LYS A 182 -32.29 -27.25 -18.43
N ASP A 183 -32.41 -27.23 -17.11
CA ASP A 183 -33.24 -28.19 -16.35
C ASP A 183 -34.75 -27.86 -16.43
N GLN A 184 -35.11 -26.66 -16.90
CA GLN A 184 -36.50 -26.20 -17.11
C GLN A 184 -37.01 -26.36 -18.56
N LEU A 185 -36.18 -26.87 -19.48
CA LEU A 185 -36.51 -27.13 -20.89
C LEU A 185 -36.61 -28.63 -21.16
#